data_AF-A0A9D7FEL1-F1
#
_entry.id   AF-A0A9D7FEL1-F1
#
_cell.length_a   1.000
_cell.length_b   1.000
_cell.length_c   1.000
_cell.angle_alpha   90.00
_cell.angle_beta   90.00
_cell.angle_gamma   90.00
#
_symmetry.space_group_name_H-M   'P 1'
#
loop_
_entity.id
_entity.type
_entity.pdbx_description
1 polymer ?
#
loop_
_entity_poly.entity_id
_entity_poly.type
_entity_poly.pdbx_seq_one_letter_code
_entity_poly.pdbx_strand_id
1 'polypeptide(L)'
;MSENIQLIWKKIEHLRRMRGYLDYSLEQTLPLMPIGDWRQLTPAQHETLAAFRVRFSEFQEHLGKIMRAIAREEEQSTEPFSFVLVYPKKLS
;
A
#
# COMPACT_ATOMS: atom_id res chain seq x y z
N MET A 1 26.07 0.31 -13.26
CA MET A 1 24.79 -0.08 -12.64
C MET A 1 23.78 -0.25 -13.76
N SER A 2 23.10 -1.40 -13.87
CA SER A 2 22.17 -1.67 -14.99
C SER A 2 21.03 -0.63 -15.01
N GLU A 3 20.48 -0.35 -16.20
CA GLU A 3 19.32 0.53 -16.35
C GLU A 3 18.11 0.05 -15.51
N ASN A 4 17.95 -1.27 -15.39
CA ASN A 4 16.94 -1.91 -14.56
C ASN A 4 17.09 -1.55 -13.08
N ILE A 5 18.31 -1.63 -12.53
CA ILE A 5 18.59 -1.25 -11.14
C ILE A 5 18.26 0.24 -10.91
N GLN A 6 18.58 1.13 -11.86
CA GLN A 6 18.20 2.55 -11.76
C GLN A 6 16.68 2.76 -11.74
N LEU A 7 15.94 2.00 -12.55
CA LEU A 7 14.47 2.04 -12.57
C LEU A 7 13.87 1.51 -11.27
N ILE A 8 14.43 0.43 -10.71
CA ILE A 8 14.02 -0.10 -9.40
C ILE A 8 14.23 0.97 -8.32
N TRP A 9 15.39 1.63 -8.30
CA TRP A 9 15.68 2.72 -7.36
C TRP A 9 14.66 3.87 -7.45
N LYS A 10 14.33 4.34 -8.65
CA LYS A 10 13.32 5.39 -8.85
C LYS A 10 11.94 4.96 -8.32
N LYS A 11 11.58 3.69 -8.48
CA LYS A 11 10.31 3.16 -7.95
C LYS A 11 10.33 3.04 -6.43
N ILE A 12 11.46 2.64 -5.81
CA ILE A 12 11.62 2.61 -4.34
C ILE A 12 11.51 4.03 -3.77
N GLU A 13 12.16 5.02 -4.37
CA GLU A 13 12.03 6.44 -4.03
C GLU A 13 10.57 6.93 -4.07
N HIS A 14 9.83 6.53 -5.11
CA HIS A 14 8.40 6.83 -5.20
C HIS A 14 7.59 6.13 -4.10
N LEU A 15 7.85 4.85 -3.84
CA LEU A 15 7.19 4.10 -2.77
C LEU A 15 7.43 4.72 -1.39
N ARG A 16 8.64 5.23 -1.14
CA ARG A 16 8.96 5.96 0.10
C ARG A 16 8.10 7.21 0.28
N ARG A 17 7.85 7.97 -0.79
CA ARG A 17 6.93 9.12 -0.75
C ARG A 17 5.49 8.70 -0.49
N MET A 18 5.03 7.63 -1.14
CA MET A 18 3.69 7.07 -0.89
C MET A 18 3.51 6.63 0.56
N ARG A 19 4.55 6.03 1.16
CA ARG A 19 4.55 5.66 2.59
C ARG A 19 4.25 6.87 3.47
N GLY A 20 4.84 8.03 3.20
CA GLY A 20 4.56 9.24 3.98
C GLY A 20 3.08 9.66 3.94
N TYR A 21 2.42 9.56 2.78
CA TYR A 21 0.98 9.82 2.69
C TYR A 21 0.13 8.77 3.39
N LEU A 22 0.57 7.52 3.37
CA LEU A 22 -0.09 6.42 4.08
C LEU A 22 0.05 6.60 5.60
N ASP A 23 1.24 6.96 6.09
CA ASP A 23 1.51 7.21 7.51
C ASP A 23 0.63 8.35 8.02
N TYR A 24 0.57 9.48 7.29
CA TYR A 24 -0.37 10.57 7.60
C TYR A 24 -1.81 10.08 7.65
N SER A 25 -2.24 9.30 6.65
CA SER A 25 -3.61 8.78 6.62
C SER A 25 -3.90 7.79 7.74
N LEU A 26 -2.91 7.04 8.20
CA LEU A 26 -3.02 6.13 9.33
C LEU A 26 -3.20 6.93 10.63
N GLU A 27 -2.42 7.97 10.83
CA GLU A 27 -2.57 8.87 12.00
C GLU A 27 -3.98 9.45 12.08
N GLN A 28 -4.61 9.78 10.95
CA GLN A 28 -6.00 10.25 10.92
C GLN A 28 -7.04 9.17 11.26
N THR A 29 -6.74 7.88 11.02
CA THR A 29 -7.68 6.79 11.33
C THR A 29 -7.52 6.25 12.75
N LEU A 30 -6.35 6.40 13.37
CA LEU A 30 -6.09 5.91 14.74
C LEU A 30 -7.13 6.38 15.78
N PRO A 31 -7.58 7.65 15.82
CA PRO A 31 -8.59 8.10 16.77
C PRO A 31 -9.97 7.46 16.57
N LEU A 32 -10.23 6.87 15.40
CA LEU A 32 -11.49 6.19 15.10
C LEU A 32 -11.47 4.73 15.56
N MET A 33 -10.32 4.21 15.99
CA MET A 33 -10.12 2.79 16.27
C MET A 33 -10.11 2.51 17.79
N PRO A 34 -10.76 1.42 18.25
CA PRO A 34 -11.60 0.50 17.46
C PRO A 34 -12.97 1.12 17.14
N ILE A 35 -13.48 0.88 15.93
CA ILE A 35 -14.84 1.31 15.54
C ILE A 35 -15.85 0.39 16.23
N GLY A 36 -16.55 0.91 17.24
CA GLY A 36 -17.58 0.16 17.98
C GLY A 36 -18.90 0.00 17.22
N ASP A 37 -19.36 1.05 16.54
CA ASP A 37 -20.58 1.03 15.72
C ASP A 37 -20.37 1.86 14.44
N TRP A 38 -20.38 1.17 13.31
CA TRP A 38 -20.19 1.78 11.98
C TRP A 38 -21.30 2.75 11.59
N ARG A 39 -22.50 2.64 12.18
CA ARG A 39 -23.64 3.51 11.86
C ARG A 39 -23.55 4.88 12.54
N GLN A 40 -22.70 5.01 13.55
CA GLN A 40 -22.51 6.25 14.31
C GLN A 40 -21.37 7.11 13.76
N LEU A 41 -20.65 6.60 12.75
CA LEU A 41 -19.60 7.37 12.10
C LEU A 41 -20.20 8.54 11.33
N THR A 42 -19.57 9.70 11.46
CA THR A 42 -19.93 10.85 10.64
C THR A 42 -19.47 10.64 9.19
N PRO A 43 -20.06 11.35 8.21
CA PRO A 43 -19.58 11.31 6.84
C PRO A 43 -18.08 11.58 6.71
N ALA A 44 -17.55 12.56 7.46
CA ALA A 44 -16.12 12.88 7.46
C ALA A 44 -15.24 11.73 7.98
N GLN A 45 -15.72 10.97 8.97
CA GLN A 45 -15.02 9.78 9.47
C GLN A 45 -15.03 8.64 8.44
N HIS A 46 -16.16 8.44 7.75
CA HIS A 46 -16.23 7.51 6.62
C HIS A 46 -15.25 7.89 5.50
N GLU A 47 -15.19 9.17 5.13
CA GLU A 47 -14.24 9.67 4.14
C GLU A 47 -12.78 9.44 4.57
N THR A 48 -12.47 9.66 5.85
CA THR A 48 -11.13 9.41 6.41
C THR A 48 -10.73 7.95 6.27
N LEU A 49 -11.62 7.02 6.63
CA LEU A 49 -11.40 5.57 6.49
C LEU A 49 -11.30 5.14 5.01
N ALA A 50 -12.14 5.70 4.14
CA ALA A 50 -12.10 5.43 2.71
C ALA A 50 -10.79 5.92 2.08
N ALA A 51 -10.33 7.12 2.43
CA ALA A 51 -9.08 7.69 1.96
C ALA A 51 -7.88 6.83 2.39
N PHE A 52 -7.86 6.36 3.63
CA PHE A 52 -6.84 5.41 4.09
C PHE A 52 -6.85 4.13 3.26
N ARG A 53 -8.01 3.51 3.07
CA ARG A 53 -8.15 2.27 2.29
C ARG A 53 -7.64 2.42 0.86
N VAL A 54 -7.94 3.54 0.20
CA VAL A 54 -7.46 3.82 -1.16
C VAL A 54 -5.94 3.95 -1.17
N ARG A 55 -5.37 4.80 -0.31
CA ARG A 55 -3.90 5.01 -0.23
C ARG A 55 -3.16 3.72 0.09
N PHE A 56 -3.69 2.91 1.00
CA PHE A 56 -3.13 1.60 1.33
C PHE A 56 -3.15 0.65 0.13
N SER A 57 -4.25 0.62 -0.62
CA SER A 57 -4.38 -0.24 -1.80
C SER A 57 -3.40 0.16 -2.90
N GLU A 58 -3.27 1.46 -3.17
CA GLU A 58 -2.28 2.00 -4.12
C GLU A 58 -0.85 1.67 -3.67
N PHE A 59 -0.52 1.91 -2.39
CA PHE A 59 0.80 1.59 -1.84
C PHE A 59 1.15 0.11 -2.02
N GLN A 60 0.20 -0.78 -1.69
CA GLN A 60 0.36 -2.22 -1.82
C GLN A 60 0.58 -2.64 -3.29
N GLU A 61 -0.13 -2.01 -4.23
CA GLU A 61 0.05 -2.27 -5.66
C GLU A 61 1.45 -1.91 -6.13
N HIS A 62 1.94 -0.72 -5.76
CA HIS A 62 3.28 -0.26 -6.12
C HIS A 62 4.37 -1.12 -5.47
N LEU A 63 4.19 -1.50 -4.20
CA LEU A 63 5.09 -2.42 -3.50
C LEU A 63 5.18 -3.76 -4.25
N GLY A 64 4.05 -4.37 -4.59
CA GLY A 64 4.01 -5.64 -5.32
C GLY A 64 4.72 -5.55 -6.68
N LYS A 65 4.54 -4.45 -7.42
CA LYS A 65 5.23 -4.20 -8.69
C LYS A 65 6.75 -4.11 -8.51
N ILE A 66 7.22 -3.43 -7.45
CA ILE A 66 8.66 -3.28 -7.16
C ILE A 66 9.27 -4.62 -6.76
N MET A 67 8.62 -5.38 -5.87
CA MET A 67 9.13 -6.68 -5.44
C MET A 67 9.27 -7.66 -6.61
N ARG A 68 8.32 -7.67 -7.55
CA ARG A 68 8.45 -8.46 -8.79
C ARG A 68 9.60 -8.00 -9.68
N ALA A 69 9.86 -6.69 -9.76
CA ALA A 69 10.98 -6.17 -10.54
C ALA A 69 12.32 -6.58 -9.92
N ILE A 70 12.44 -6.51 -8.59
CA ILE A 70 13.62 -6.99 -7.85
C ILE A 70 13.82 -8.48 -8.10
N ALA A 71 12.79 -9.30 -7.91
CA ALA A 71 12.90 -10.73 -8.11
C ALA A 71 13.31 -11.12 -9.53
N ARG A 72 12.88 -10.36 -10.56
CA ARG A 72 13.35 -10.58 -11.93
C ARG A 72 14.83 -10.25 -12.11
N GLU A 73 15.31 -9.16 -11.51
CA GLU A 73 16.74 -8.79 -11.58
C GLU A 73 17.61 -9.82 -10.83
N GLU A 74 17.09 -10.41 -9.76
CA GLU A 74 17.76 -11.46 -8.96
C GLU A 74 17.55 -12.88 -9.51
N GLU A 75 16.94 -13.02 -10.70
CA GLU A 75 16.57 -14.31 -11.33
C GLU A 75 15.75 -15.26 -10.43
N GLN A 76 14.98 -14.69 -9.51
CA GLN A 76 14.10 -15.41 -8.58
C GLN A 76 12.65 -15.51 -9.10
N SER A 77 11.90 -16.49 -8.57
CA SER A 77 10.47 -16.61 -8.86
C SER A 77 9.71 -15.37 -8.38
N THR A 78 8.84 -14.85 -9.25
CA THR A 78 7.97 -13.69 -8.94
C THR A 78 6.62 -14.08 -8.33
N GLU A 79 6.34 -15.38 -8.26
CA GLU A 79 5.06 -15.95 -7.81
C GLU A 79 4.70 -15.59 -6.36
N PRO A 80 5.64 -15.57 -5.39
CA PRO A 80 5.34 -15.19 -4.00
C PRO A 80 4.80 -13.77 -3.84
N PHE A 81 5.16 -12.84 -4.73
CA PHE A 81 4.73 -11.44 -4.64
C PHE A 81 3.31 -11.21 -5.14
N SER A 82 2.66 -12.26 -5.68
CA SER A 82 1.23 -12.23 -5.98
C SER A 82 0.36 -12.12 -4.72
N PHE A 83 0.82 -12.67 -3.59
CA PHE A 83 0.07 -12.59 -2.33
C PHE A 83 0.02 -11.18 -1.75
N VAL A 84 1.05 -10.36 -2.00
CA VAL A 84 1.11 -8.96 -1.56
C VAL A 84 -0.08 -8.18 -2.14
N LEU A 85 -0.62 -8.56 -3.30
CA LEU A 85 -1.78 -7.91 -3.91
C LEU A 85 -3.15 -8.47 -3.45
N VAL A 86 -3.17 -9.62 -2.77
CA VAL A 86 -4.40 -10.37 -2.48
C VAL A 86 -4.93 -10.12 -1.07
N TYR A 87 -4.14 -9.51 -0.17
CA TYR A 87 -4.57 -9.27 1.21
C TYR A 87 -5.89 -8.48 1.38
N PRO A 88 -6.19 -7.43 0.58
CA PRO A 88 -7.47 -6.71 0.70
C PRO A 88 -8.65 -7.46 0.08
N LYS A 89 -8.43 -8.49 -0.74
CA LYS A 89 -9.50 -9.26 -1.40
C LYS A 89 -10.09 -10.37 -0.53
N LYS A 90 -9.46 -10.72 0.60
CA LYS A 90 -9.95 -11.78 1.51
C LYS A 90 -10.78 -11.26 2.68
N LEU A 91 -10.96 -9.95 2.81
CA LEU A 91 -11.71 -9.30 3.90
C LEU A 91 -13.05 -8.72 3.44
N SER A 92 -13.47 -8.99 2.20
CA SER A 92 -14.78 -8.63 1.63
C SER A 92 -15.72 -9.82 1.61
#